data_AF-A0A0Q7AVX7-F1
#
_entry.id   AF-A0A0Q7AVX7-F1
#
_cell.length_a   1.000
_cell.length_b   1.000
_cell.length_c   1.000
_cell.angle_alpha   90.00
_cell.angle_beta   90.00
_cell.angle_gamma   90.00
#
_symmetry.space_group_name_H-M   'P 1'
#
loop_
_entity.id
_entity.type
_entity.pdbx_description
1 polymer ?
#
loop_
_entity_poly.entity_id
_entity_poly.type
_entity_poly.pdbx_seq_one_letter_code
_entity_poly.pdbx_strand_id
1 'polypeptide(L)'
;MEGKATASHSYAAAGIYSVSLEVSDGSHTTTVTRDIVVYDPTAGFVTGSGTILSPAGAYRADQQLAGPAEFALVSMYKKGAKVPTGETSFTFRAAGMTFTATAYDWLVVAGTKATYKGVGTLNGQPGFKFQLAATDNGKTGDALRMKIWHYDSGTQADVVDYDNQSGYSGAGQEGTVLLSGQVVVHK
;
A
#
# COMPACT_ATOMS: atom_id res chain seq x y z
N MET A 1 15.35 20.66 30.44
CA MET A 1 14.66 21.60 29.53
C MET A 1 14.04 20.77 28.43
N GLU A 2 12.78 20.99 28.08
CA GLU A 2 12.19 20.38 26.88
C GLU A 2 12.66 21.16 25.66
N GLY A 3 13.32 20.49 24.72
CA GLY A 3 13.76 21.07 23.45
C GLY A 3 12.64 21.02 22.43
N LYS A 4 12.44 22.11 21.67
CA LYS A 4 11.50 22.16 20.54
C LYS A 4 12.27 22.42 19.26
N ALA A 5 12.05 21.57 18.25
CA ALA A 5 12.53 21.77 16.89
C ALA A 5 11.34 21.97 15.94
N THR A 6 11.51 22.80 14.91
CA THR A 6 10.51 22.99 13.85
C THR A 6 11.22 23.19 12.54
N ALA A 7 10.73 22.54 11.48
CA ALA A 7 11.25 22.65 10.12
C ALA A 7 10.08 22.74 9.14
N SER A 8 10.30 23.40 8.00
CA SER A 8 9.35 23.50 6.90
C SER A 8 10.00 23.02 5.61
N HIS A 9 9.27 22.26 4.81
CA HIS A 9 9.72 21.79 3.50
C HIS A 9 8.55 21.77 2.51
N SER A 10 8.82 22.15 1.26
CA SER A 10 7.85 22.13 0.17
C SER A 10 8.22 21.04 -0.83
N TYR A 11 7.33 20.07 -1.02
CA TYR A 11 7.51 19.00 -1.99
C TYR A 11 6.94 19.41 -3.34
N ALA A 12 7.79 19.46 -4.37
CA ALA A 12 7.38 19.86 -5.72
C ALA A 12 6.76 18.71 -6.54
N ALA A 13 7.04 17.45 -6.18
CA ALA A 13 6.56 16.27 -6.89
C ALA A 13 5.62 15.45 -6.01
N ALA A 14 4.66 14.76 -6.64
CA ALA A 14 3.87 13.74 -5.96
C ALA A 14 4.75 12.55 -5.57
N GLY A 15 4.51 12.00 -4.38
CA GLY A 15 5.33 10.96 -3.80
C GLY A 15 4.94 10.64 -2.36
N ILE A 16 5.53 9.57 -1.84
CA ILE A 16 5.52 9.25 -0.42
C ILE A 16 6.93 9.50 0.09
N TYR A 17 7.07 10.40 1.05
CA TYR A 17 8.34 10.86 1.59
C TYR A 17 8.49 10.44 3.05
N SER A 18 9.46 9.58 3.34
CA SER A 18 9.82 9.25 4.72
C SER A 18 10.67 10.37 5.32
N VAL A 19 10.10 11.09 6.27
CA VAL A 19 10.72 12.21 6.98
C VAL A 19 11.13 11.75 8.37
N SER A 20 12.41 11.89 8.69
CA SER A 20 12.95 11.58 10.01
C SER A 20 13.39 12.85 10.71
N LEU A 21 13.02 12.98 11.98
CA LEU A 21 13.59 13.95 12.91
C LEU A 21 14.41 13.20 13.94
N GLU A 22 15.70 13.52 14.00
CA GLU A 22 16.62 13.03 15.00
C GLU A 22 16.94 14.15 16.00
N VAL A 23 16.86 13.85 17.29
CA VAL A 23 17.23 14.75 18.38
C VAL A 23 18.31 14.07 19.20
N SER A 24 19.38 14.78 19.49
CA SER A 24 20.48 14.31 20.34
C SER A 24 20.82 15.32 21.42
N ASP A 25 21.16 14.83 22.61
CA ASP A 25 21.72 15.64 23.71
C ASP A 25 23.25 15.49 23.84
N GLY A 26 23.90 14.84 22.85
CA GLY A 26 25.32 14.52 22.86
C GLY A 26 25.69 13.19 23.51
N SER A 27 24.78 12.59 24.28
CA SER A 27 24.94 11.27 24.92
C SER A 27 23.90 10.24 24.47
N HIS A 28 22.71 10.71 24.12
CA HIS A 28 21.58 9.92 23.64
C HIS A 28 21.03 10.53 22.36
N THR A 29 20.44 9.67 21.54
CA THR A 29 19.77 10.06 20.29
C THR A 29 18.40 9.40 20.24
N THR A 30 17.39 10.16 19.86
CA THR A 30 16.03 9.66 19.59
C THR A 30 15.61 10.09 18.20
N THR A 31 15.11 9.14 17.41
CA THR A 31 14.66 9.39 16.03
C THR A 31 13.19 9.06 15.89
N VAL A 32 12.43 9.98 15.29
CA VAL A 32 11.03 9.79 14.93
C VAL A 32 10.90 9.90 13.41
N THR A 33 10.35 8.87 12.79
CA THR A 33 10.07 8.83 11.34
C THR A 33 8.58 8.89 11.07
N ARG A 34 8.18 9.64 10.03
CA ARG A 34 6.80 9.74 9.53
C ARG A 34 6.81 9.77 8.01
N ASP A 35 5.85 9.08 7.40
CA ASP A 35 5.62 9.19 5.95
C ASP A 35 4.68 10.36 5.67
N ILE A 36 5.10 11.24 4.76
CA ILE A 36 4.30 12.35 4.23
C ILE A 36 3.86 11.98 2.82
N VAL A 37 2.54 11.98 2.59
CA VAL A 37 1.95 11.67 1.29
C VAL A 37 1.63 12.97 0.56
N VAL A 38 2.25 13.16 -0.60
CA VAL A 38 2.01 14.28 -1.50
C VAL A 38 1.39 13.71 -2.76
N TYR A 39 0.16 14.10 -3.07
CA TYR A 39 -0.56 13.63 -4.25
C TYR A 39 -1.04 14.80 -5.11
N ASP A 40 -1.15 14.53 -6.41
CA ASP A 40 -1.75 15.43 -7.39
C ASP A 40 -2.99 14.73 -7.97
N PRO A 41 -4.21 15.22 -7.68
CA PRO A 41 -5.45 14.66 -8.20
C PRO A 41 -5.57 14.63 -9.73
N THR A 42 -4.66 15.31 -10.45
CA THR A 42 -4.61 15.35 -11.91
C THR A 42 -3.50 14.48 -12.50
N ALA A 43 -2.65 13.87 -11.69
CA ALA A 43 -1.49 13.09 -12.15
C ALA A 43 -1.83 11.73 -12.78
N GLY A 44 -3.11 11.38 -12.85
CA GLY A 44 -3.59 10.17 -13.52
C GLY A 44 -4.34 9.19 -12.62
N PHE A 45 -4.43 7.95 -13.08
CA PHE A 45 -5.14 6.87 -12.39
C PHE A 45 -4.55 5.50 -12.73
N VAL A 46 -4.99 4.47 -12.00
CA VAL A 46 -4.54 3.09 -12.24
C VAL A 46 -5.73 2.16 -12.45
N THR A 47 -5.56 1.23 -13.38
CA THR A 47 -6.44 0.09 -13.59
C THR A 47 -5.62 -1.19 -13.62
N GLY A 48 -6.19 -2.31 -13.20
CA GLY A 48 -5.50 -3.58 -13.35
C GLY A 48 -6.34 -4.75 -12.88
N SER A 49 -5.99 -5.92 -13.38
CA SER A 49 -6.53 -7.18 -12.90
C SER A 49 -5.54 -8.27 -13.21
N GLY A 50 -5.46 -9.28 -12.35
CA GLY A 50 -4.53 -10.37 -12.57
C GLY A 50 -4.35 -11.26 -11.37
N THR A 51 -3.23 -11.96 -11.38
CA THR A 51 -2.88 -12.92 -10.36
C THR A 51 -1.43 -12.71 -9.97
N ILE A 52 -1.14 -12.77 -8.67
CA ILE A 52 0.22 -12.90 -8.14
C ILE A 52 0.39 -14.26 -7.46
N LEU A 53 1.63 -14.69 -7.27
CA LEU A 53 1.92 -15.78 -6.34
C LEU A 53 2.10 -15.21 -4.94
N SER A 54 1.09 -15.32 -4.08
CA SER A 54 1.21 -14.96 -2.67
C SER A 54 2.26 -15.87 -2.02
N PRO A 55 3.32 -15.32 -1.41
CA PRO A 55 4.36 -16.13 -0.78
C PRO A 55 3.91 -16.65 0.59
N ALA A 56 4.59 -17.70 1.07
CA ALA A 56 4.51 -18.11 2.47
C ALA A 56 4.93 -16.93 3.38
N GLY A 57 4.31 -16.85 4.56
CA GLY A 57 4.51 -15.74 5.50
C GLY A 57 3.76 -14.45 5.16
N ALA A 58 3.09 -14.37 3.99
CA ALA A 58 2.26 -13.21 3.64
C ALA A 58 1.00 -13.11 4.49
N TYR A 59 0.40 -14.24 4.85
CA TYR A 59 -0.84 -14.31 5.63
C TYR A 59 -0.54 -14.57 7.11
N ARG A 60 -1.05 -13.70 8.00
CA ARG A 60 -0.70 -13.76 9.42
C ARG A 60 -1.21 -15.02 10.12
N ALA A 61 -2.43 -15.44 9.84
CA ALA A 61 -3.06 -16.53 10.62
C ALA A 61 -2.49 -17.91 10.29
N ASP A 62 -1.93 -18.08 9.08
CA ASP A 62 -1.18 -19.28 8.70
C ASP A 62 -0.02 -18.90 7.78
N GLN A 63 1.18 -18.92 8.34
CA GLN A 63 2.40 -18.53 7.66
C GLN A 63 2.90 -19.57 6.65
N GLN A 64 2.32 -20.78 6.59
CA GLN A 64 2.70 -21.81 5.62
C GLN A 64 1.94 -21.66 4.30
N LEU A 65 0.83 -20.92 4.27
CA LEU A 65 0.04 -20.76 3.06
C LEU A 65 0.76 -19.92 2.02
N ALA A 66 0.85 -20.49 0.82
CA ALA A 66 1.29 -19.83 -0.40
C ALA A 66 0.37 -20.23 -1.54
N GLY A 67 0.34 -19.43 -2.61
CA GLY A 67 -0.43 -19.77 -3.80
C GLY A 67 -1.00 -18.57 -4.54
N PRO A 68 -1.77 -18.81 -5.60
CA PRO A 68 -2.35 -17.75 -6.41
C PRO A 68 -3.26 -16.83 -5.59
N ALA A 69 -3.08 -15.53 -5.73
CA ALA A 69 -4.01 -14.51 -5.25
C ALA A 69 -4.44 -13.62 -6.43
N GLU A 70 -5.74 -13.50 -6.60
CA GLU A 70 -6.39 -12.75 -7.67
C GLU A 70 -6.65 -11.31 -7.21
N PHE A 71 -6.53 -10.34 -8.10
CA PHE A 71 -6.88 -8.95 -7.83
C PHE A 71 -7.62 -8.30 -8.99
N ALA A 72 -8.45 -7.33 -8.66
CA ALA A 72 -9.00 -6.35 -9.60
C ALA A 72 -8.95 -4.97 -8.94
N LEU A 73 -8.50 -3.98 -9.69
CA LEU A 73 -8.33 -2.62 -9.19
C LEU A 73 -8.65 -1.56 -10.24
N VAL A 74 -9.30 -0.50 -9.75
CA VAL A 74 -9.39 0.82 -10.35
C VAL A 74 -9.24 1.81 -9.20
N SER A 75 -8.40 2.83 -9.36
CA SER A 75 -8.35 3.95 -8.41
C SER A 75 -8.06 5.23 -9.16
N MET A 76 -8.96 6.21 -9.05
CA MET A 76 -8.89 7.49 -9.75
C MET A 76 -9.47 8.64 -8.94
N TYR A 77 -8.91 9.83 -9.09
CA TYR A 77 -9.60 11.05 -8.71
C TYR A 77 -10.58 11.44 -9.82
N LYS A 78 -11.87 11.52 -9.49
CA LYS A 78 -12.85 12.13 -10.40
C LYS A 78 -12.57 13.64 -10.50
N LYS A 79 -12.99 14.28 -11.61
CA LYS A 79 -12.78 15.72 -11.83
C LYS A 79 -13.26 16.55 -10.62
N GLY A 80 -12.34 17.31 -10.02
CA GLY A 80 -12.61 18.15 -8.85
C GLY A 80 -12.68 17.41 -7.50
N ALA A 81 -12.51 16.08 -7.48
CA ALA A 81 -12.49 15.30 -6.25
C ALA A 81 -11.14 15.44 -5.53
N LYS A 82 -11.20 15.47 -4.20
CA LYS A 82 -10.01 15.46 -3.32
C LYS A 82 -9.72 14.08 -2.73
N VAL A 83 -10.60 13.11 -2.97
CA VAL A 83 -10.51 11.73 -2.50
C VAL A 83 -10.73 10.84 -3.72
N PRO A 84 -9.90 9.80 -3.93
CA PRO A 84 -10.08 8.93 -5.08
C PRO A 84 -11.28 7.99 -4.89
N THR A 85 -11.72 7.42 -5.99
CA THR A 85 -12.80 6.43 -6.05
C THR A 85 -12.40 5.32 -7.00
N GLY A 86 -13.00 4.15 -6.84
CA GLY A 86 -12.82 3.05 -7.77
C GLY A 86 -13.29 1.73 -7.16
N GLU A 87 -12.64 0.66 -7.59
CA GLU A 87 -12.90 -0.71 -7.13
C GLU A 87 -11.58 -1.33 -6.72
N THR A 88 -11.55 -2.08 -5.62
CA THR A 88 -10.36 -2.84 -5.25
C THR A 88 -10.80 -4.10 -4.55
N SER A 89 -10.51 -5.24 -5.17
CA SER A 89 -10.72 -6.56 -4.62
C SER A 89 -9.42 -7.37 -4.68
N PHE A 90 -9.22 -8.19 -3.66
CA PHE A 90 -8.07 -9.08 -3.57
C PHE A 90 -8.51 -10.39 -2.92
N THR A 91 -8.32 -11.51 -3.63
CA THR A 91 -8.76 -12.83 -3.16
C THR A 91 -7.60 -13.80 -3.13
N PHE A 92 -7.24 -14.26 -1.93
CA PHE A 92 -6.28 -15.33 -1.71
C PHE A 92 -7.03 -16.59 -1.26
N ARG A 93 -7.39 -17.44 -2.23
CA ARG A 93 -8.28 -18.58 -2.03
C ARG A 93 -7.73 -19.62 -1.04
N ALA A 94 -6.41 -19.83 -1.02
CA ALA A 94 -5.78 -20.79 -0.11
C ALA A 94 -6.01 -20.43 1.37
N ALA A 95 -6.21 -19.14 1.68
CA ALA A 95 -6.53 -18.65 3.02
C ALA A 95 -8.04 -18.40 3.24
N GLY A 96 -8.89 -18.65 2.23
CA GLY A 96 -10.29 -18.22 2.26
C GLY A 96 -10.44 -16.72 2.49
N MET A 97 -9.50 -15.92 1.99
CA MET A 97 -9.38 -14.48 2.26
C MET A 97 -9.83 -13.67 1.06
N THR A 98 -10.82 -12.81 1.24
CA THR A 98 -11.27 -11.81 0.26
C THR A 98 -11.30 -10.45 0.92
N PHE A 99 -10.49 -9.53 0.41
CA PHE A 99 -10.56 -8.12 0.75
C PHE A 99 -11.37 -7.36 -0.28
N THR A 100 -12.15 -6.38 0.17
CA THR A 100 -12.89 -5.44 -0.69
C THR A 100 -12.80 -4.05 -0.12
N ALA A 101 -12.27 -3.09 -0.90
CA ALA A 101 -12.22 -1.70 -0.49
C ALA A 101 -13.63 -1.10 -0.45
N THR A 102 -13.85 -0.21 0.52
CA THR A 102 -15.12 0.50 0.73
C THR A 102 -14.94 2.01 0.66
N ALA A 103 -13.75 2.52 0.98
CA ALA A 103 -13.37 3.90 0.84
C ALA A 103 -11.86 4.02 0.60
N TYR A 104 -11.45 5.17 0.07
CA TYR A 104 -10.06 5.49 -0.24
C TYR A 104 -9.65 6.76 0.49
N ASP A 105 -8.39 6.85 0.86
CA ASP A 105 -7.81 8.02 1.51
C ASP A 105 -7.10 8.90 0.49
N TRP A 106 -6.25 8.29 -0.34
CA TRP A 106 -5.42 8.99 -1.33
C TRP A 106 -4.88 8.01 -2.39
N LEU A 107 -4.43 8.58 -3.49
CA LEU A 107 -3.73 7.92 -4.58
C LEU A 107 -2.55 8.80 -4.98
N VAL A 108 -1.36 8.22 -5.03
CA VAL A 108 -0.14 8.84 -5.57
C VAL A 108 0.20 8.12 -6.85
N VAL A 109 0.24 8.85 -7.96
CA VAL A 109 0.78 8.37 -9.24
C VAL A 109 2.14 9.03 -9.46
N ALA A 110 3.19 8.22 -9.59
CA ALA A 110 4.55 8.68 -9.80
C ALA A 110 5.25 7.75 -10.80
N GLY A 111 5.62 8.27 -11.97
CA GLY A 111 6.23 7.45 -13.01
C GLY A 111 5.27 6.34 -13.46
N THR A 112 5.70 5.09 -13.41
CA THR A 112 4.86 3.93 -13.76
C THR A 112 4.18 3.30 -12.56
N LYS A 113 4.26 3.95 -11.39
CA LYS A 113 3.79 3.39 -10.13
C LYS A 113 2.59 4.19 -9.62
N ALA A 114 1.57 3.46 -9.20
CA ALA A 114 0.43 4.00 -8.48
C ALA A 114 0.38 3.36 -7.09
N THR A 115 0.44 4.17 -6.04
CA THR A 115 0.23 3.71 -4.66
C THR A 115 -1.01 4.36 -4.11
N TYR A 116 -1.90 3.60 -3.50
CA TYR A 116 -3.10 4.15 -2.87
C TYR A 116 -3.44 3.39 -1.58
N LYS A 117 -4.20 4.08 -0.73
CA LYS A 117 -4.58 3.61 0.59
C LYS A 117 -6.07 3.84 0.81
N GLY A 118 -6.65 3.04 1.69
CA GLY A 118 -8.01 3.25 2.16
C GLY A 118 -8.41 2.24 3.22
N VAL A 119 -9.72 2.01 3.29
CA VAL A 119 -10.34 1.05 4.20
C VAL A 119 -11.27 0.12 3.46
N GLY A 120 -11.52 -1.05 4.04
CA GLY A 120 -12.34 -2.08 3.44
C GLY A 120 -12.77 -3.15 4.43
N THR A 121 -13.31 -4.21 3.85
CA THR A 121 -13.72 -5.41 4.57
C THR A 121 -12.78 -6.57 4.28
N LEU A 122 -12.50 -7.40 5.28
CA LEU A 122 -11.88 -8.71 5.11
C LEU A 122 -12.93 -9.78 5.37
N ASN A 123 -13.24 -10.61 4.38
CA ASN A 123 -14.31 -11.61 4.45
C ASN A 123 -15.66 -11.03 4.91
N GLY A 124 -15.98 -9.82 4.43
CA GLY A 124 -17.19 -9.08 4.78
C GLY A 124 -17.15 -8.36 6.14
N GLN A 125 -16.10 -8.54 6.95
CA GLN A 125 -15.94 -7.84 8.22
C GLN A 125 -15.28 -6.47 8.00
N PRO A 126 -15.89 -5.35 8.41
CA PRO A 126 -15.28 -4.03 8.26
C PRO A 126 -14.16 -3.78 9.27
N GLY A 127 -13.45 -2.66 9.13
CA GLY A 127 -12.43 -2.20 10.08
C GLY A 127 -10.98 -2.44 9.63
N PHE A 128 -10.79 -2.93 8.40
CA PHE A 128 -9.47 -3.17 7.83
C PHE A 128 -9.02 -1.96 7.01
N LYS A 129 -7.75 -1.62 7.15
CA LYS A 129 -7.03 -0.66 6.30
C LYS A 129 -6.26 -1.45 5.24
N PHE A 130 -6.02 -0.82 4.11
CA PHE A 130 -5.16 -1.40 3.08
C PHE A 130 -4.28 -0.34 2.43
N GLN A 131 -3.13 -0.79 1.93
CA GLN A 131 -2.28 -0.03 1.01
C GLN A 131 -1.93 -0.96 -0.13
N LEU A 132 -2.07 -0.46 -1.34
CA LEU A 132 -1.75 -1.17 -2.56
C LEU A 132 -0.75 -0.33 -3.37
N ALA A 133 0.34 -0.96 -3.81
CA ALA A 133 1.27 -0.41 -4.78
C ALA A 133 1.22 -1.25 -6.06
N ALA A 134 0.87 -0.63 -7.18
CA ALA A 134 0.81 -1.25 -8.49
C ALA A 134 1.85 -0.58 -9.40
N THR A 135 2.64 -1.38 -10.11
CA THR A 135 3.69 -0.89 -11.02
C THR A 135 3.46 -1.43 -12.42
N ASP A 136 3.31 -0.52 -13.39
CA ASP A 136 3.20 -0.80 -14.82
C ASP A 136 4.60 -0.88 -15.43
N ASN A 137 5.13 -2.09 -15.50
CA ASN A 137 6.48 -2.37 -15.99
C ASN A 137 6.44 -2.88 -17.45
N GLY A 138 5.27 -2.89 -18.07
CA GLY A 138 5.06 -3.42 -19.41
C GLY A 138 5.63 -4.83 -19.56
N LYS A 139 6.46 -5.05 -20.59
CA LYS A 139 7.07 -6.36 -20.87
C LYS A 139 8.04 -6.85 -19.80
N THR A 140 8.50 -5.98 -18.89
CA THR A 140 9.41 -6.37 -17.80
C THR A 140 8.69 -6.99 -16.60
N GLY A 141 7.36 -7.05 -16.65
CA GLY A 141 6.51 -7.73 -15.67
C GLY A 141 5.95 -6.76 -14.65
N ASP A 142 4.66 -6.44 -14.80
CA ASP A 142 3.93 -5.63 -13.82
C ASP A 142 4.04 -6.25 -12.44
N ALA A 143 3.98 -5.41 -11.40
CA ALA A 143 4.07 -5.85 -10.02
C ALA A 143 2.96 -5.27 -9.16
N LEU A 144 2.55 -6.03 -8.15
CA LEU A 144 1.55 -5.65 -7.16
C LEU A 144 2.06 -5.93 -5.76
N ARG A 145 1.97 -4.94 -4.86
CA ARG A 145 1.96 -5.14 -3.42
C ARG A 145 0.58 -4.87 -2.87
N MET A 146 0.04 -5.81 -2.10
CA MET A 146 -1.14 -5.64 -1.26
C MET A 146 -0.74 -5.83 0.19
N LYS A 147 -1.01 -4.81 1.02
CA LYS A 147 -0.88 -4.86 2.47
C LYS A 147 -2.22 -4.54 3.11
N ILE A 148 -2.68 -5.40 4.02
CA ILE A 148 -3.94 -5.30 4.75
C ILE A 148 -3.64 -5.42 6.25
N TRP A 149 -4.26 -4.57 7.06
CA TRP A 149 -4.09 -4.58 8.51
C TRP A 149 -5.31 -4.01 9.22
N HIS A 150 -5.47 -4.35 10.50
CA HIS A 150 -6.46 -3.75 11.39
C HIS A 150 -5.78 -3.08 12.57
N TYR A 151 -6.54 -2.25 13.30
CA TYR A 151 -6.10 -1.76 14.61
C TYR A 151 -6.63 -2.71 15.68
N ASP A 152 -5.73 -3.33 16.44
CA ASP A 152 -6.06 -4.14 17.60
C ASP A 152 -6.14 -3.25 18.84
N SER A 153 -7.36 -3.06 19.34
CA SER A 153 -7.63 -2.26 20.54
C SER A 153 -7.04 -2.84 21.83
N GLY A 154 -6.82 -4.17 21.89
CA GLY A 154 -6.26 -4.82 23.08
C GLY A 154 -4.76 -4.56 23.23
N THR A 155 -4.04 -4.52 22.11
CA THR A 155 -2.60 -4.20 22.06
C THR A 155 -2.32 -2.73 21.72
N GLN A 156 -3.36 -1.96 21.42
CA GLN A 156 -3.30 -0.55 20.97
C GLN A 156 -2.38 -0.35 19.75
N ALA A 157 -2.31 -1.33 18.86
CA ALA A 157 -1.37 -1.35 17.75
C ALA A 157 -2.03 -1.77 16.43
N ASP A 158 -1.48 -1.32 15.30
CA ASP A 158 -1.84 -1.86 13.99
C ASP A 158 -1.23 -3.28 13.84
N VAL A 159 -2.06 -4.26 13.45
CA VAL A 159 -1.68 -5.65 13.24
C VAL A 159 -1.85 -6.01 11.77
N VAL A 160 -0.76 -6.42 11.11
CA VAL A 160 -0.78 -6.81 9.70
C VAL A 160 -1.43 -8.18 9.54
N ASP A 161 -2.50 -8.25 8.77
CA ASP A 161 -3.23 -9.50 8.46
C ASP A 161 -2.68 -10.16 7.19
N TYR A 162 -2.29 -9.33 6.22
CA TYR A 162 -1.71 -9.76 4.96
C TYR A 162 -0.69 -8.76 4.44
N ASP A 163 0.49 -9.21 3.98
CA ASP A 163 1.42 -8.40 3.20
C ASP A 163 2.23 -9.31 2.26
N ASN A 164 1.98 -9.25 0.95
CA ASN A 164 2.76 -10.07 0.02
C ASN A 164 4.22 -9.60 -0.15
N GLN A 165 4.63 -8.53 0.53
CA GLN A 165 6.04 -8.17 0.69
C GLN A 165 6.72 -8.91 1.86
N SER A 166 6.01 -9.28 2.93
CA SER A 166 6.63 -9.82 4.15
C SER A 166 7.35 -11.16 3.94
N GLY A 167 6.94 -11.93 2.94
CA GLY A 167 7.60 -13.16 2.48
C GLY A 167 8.56 -12.97 1.30
N TYR A 168 8.71 -11.75 0.77
CA TYR A 168 9.49 -11.47 -0.42
C TYR A 168 10.80 -10.75 -0.08
N SER A 169 11.93 -11.47 -0.23
CA SER A 169 13.28 -10.97 0.07
C SER A 169 14.01 -10.40 -1.16
N GLY A 170 13.33 -10.20 -2.29
CA GLY A 170 13.95 -9.62 -3.49
C GLY A 170 14.31 -8.16 -3.25
N ALA A 171 15.60 -7.89 -3.03
CA ALA A 171 16.10 -6.54 -2.77
C ALA A 171 15.70 -5.58 -3.91
N GLY A 172 15.07 -4.46 -3.56
CA GLY A 172 14.77 -3.35 -4.49
C GLY A 172 13.46 -3.47 -5.29
N GLN A 173 12.66 -4.52 -5.10
CA GLN A 173 11.34 -4.67 -5.75
C GLN A 173 10.24 -4.51 -4.70
N GLU A 174 9.35 -3.53 -4.88
CA GLU A 174 8.12 -3.44 -4.09
C GLU A 174 7.01 -4.27 -4.72
N GLY A 175 6.54 -5.28 -3.99
CA GLY A 175 5.49 -6.18 -4.41
C GLY A 175 5.97 -7.45 -5.12
N THR A 176 5.01 -8.18 -5.66
CA THR A 176 5.22 -9.44 -6.38
C THR A 176 4.89 -9.24 -7.86
N VAL A 177 5.73 -9.76 -8.75
CA VAL A 177 5.46 -9.78 -10.20
C VAL A 177 4.19 -10.58 -10.48
N LEU A 178 3.37 -10.09 -11.40
CA LEU A 178 2.15 -10.75 -11.85
C LEU A 178 2.49 -12.09 -12.51
N LEU A 179 1.77 -13.15 -12.12
CA LEU A 179 1.74 -14.41 -12.86
C LEU A 179 0.94 -14.28 -14.17
N SER A 180 -0.12 -13.47 -14.14
CA SER A 180 -0.99 -13.21 -15.28
C SER A 180 -1.76 -11.90 -15.08
N GLY A 181 -2.29 -11.36 -16.17
CA GLY A 181 -3.03 -10.11 -16.16
C GLY A 181 -2.14 -8.90 -16.45
N GLN A 182 -2.63 -7.72 -16.09
CA GLN A 182 -1.96 -6.46 -16.40
C GLN A 182 -2.31 -5.38 -15.36
N VAL A 183 -1.36 -4.47 -15.13
CA VAL A 183 -1.55 -3.16 -14.53
C VAL A 183 -1.31 -2.11 -15.61
N VAL A 184 -2.15 -1.09 -15.67
CA VAL A 184 -1.96 0.07 -16.53
C VAL A 184 -2.05 1.33 -15.68
N VAL A 185 -0.99 2.13 -15.71
CA VAL A 185 -0.98 3.48 -15.11
C VAL A 185 -1.24 4.50 -16.21
N HIS A 186 -2.37 5.19 -16.09
CA HIS A 186 -2.82 6.22 -17.03
C HIS A 186 -2.39 7.59 -16.51
N LYS A 187 -1.88 8.45 -17.39
CA LYS A 187 -1.45 9.83 -17.09
C LYS A 187 -2.20 10.82 -17.98
#